data_AF-A0AAD8IC90-F1
#
_entry.id   AF-A0AAD8IC90-F1
#
_cell.length_a   1.000
_cell.length_b   1.000
_cell.length_c   1.000
_cell.angle_alpha   90.00
_cell.angle_beta   90.00
_cell.angle_gamma   90.00
#
_symmetry.space_group_name_H-M   'P 1'
#
loop_
_entity.id
_entity.type
_entity.pdbx_description
1 polymer ?
#
loop_
_entity_poly.entity_id
_entity_poly.type
_entity_poly.pdbx_seq_one_letter_code
_entity_poly.pdbx_strand_id
1 'polypeptide(L)'
;MQNYAKFNKDDRSIRIAAGEGLALIFEIGNLVKFSVSATGPSDSSNPDGKNSREFTHVQGLRAKILNQVRSLSVEAGGKGSAKKDLNSQRNTFRDVLEFLEDGFSPETSMKIGGESLSTTSWSELIQLNFLKHFLGGGFVKQMQDKEVLHDIFGFTPKRNLLSGTQKLSGTEKIVYDCDMGSS
;
A
#
# COMPACT_ATOMS: atom_id res chain seq x y z
N MET A 1 -26.74 2.95 -21.13
CA MET A 1 -26.92 2.12 -19.92
C MET A 1 -25.55 1.77 -19.39
N GLN A 2 -25.19 2.28 -18.21
CA GLN A 2 -23.89 2.04 -17.60
C GLN A 2 -23.76 0.57 -17.21
N ASN A 3 -22.70 -0.08 -17.69
CA ASN A 3 -22.20 -1.34 -17.15
C ASN A 3 -21.71 -1.06 -15.73
N TYR A 4 -22.55 -1.32 -14.73
CA TYR A 4 -22.09 -1.44 -13.37
C TYR A 4 -21.18 -2.66 -13.31
N ALA A 5 -19.87 -2.40 -13.30
CA ALA A 5 -18.85 -3.40 -13.07
C ALA A 5 -19.21 -4.15 -11.79
N LYS A 6 -19.56 -5.42 -11.93
CA LYS A 6 -19.80 -6.36 -10.84
C LYS A 6 -18.57 -6.32 -9.93
N PHE A 7 -18.68 -5.62 -8.81
CA PHE A 7 -17.67 -5.61 -7.75
C PHE A 7 -17.74 -6.95 -7.03
N ASN A 8 -17.30 -8.01 -7.70
CA ASN A 8 -17.10 -9.32 -7.09
C ASN A 8 -15.75 -9.27 -6.38
N LYS A 9 -15.63 -8.44 -5.33
CA LYS A 9 -14.47 -8.52 -4.45
C LYS A 9 -14.61 -9.81 -3.65
N ASP A 10 -13.72 -10.76 -3.92
CA ASP A 10 -13.54 -11.97 -3.15
C ASP A 10 -13.45 -11.63 -1.65
N ASP A 11 -14.01 -12.49 -0.79
CA ASP A 11 -14.01 -12.29 0.67
C ASP A 11 -12.61 -12.01 1.22
N ARG A 12 -11.56 -12.55 0.59
CA ARG A 12 -10.17 -12.32 1.00
C ARG A 12 -9.67 -10.92 0.69
N SER A 13 -10.09 -10.33 -0.43
CA SER A 13 -9.73 -8.95 -0.77
C SER A 13 -10.29 -7.96 0.26
N ILE A 14 -11.51 -8.22 0.74
CA ILE A 14 -12.14 -7.43 1.81
C ILE A 14 -11.36 -7.60 3.11
N ARG A 15 -10.97 -8.84 3.45
CA ARG A 15 -10.16 -9.12 4.65
C ARG A 15 -8.79 -8.44 4.60
N ILE A 16 -8.10 -8.50 3.46
CA ILE A 16 -6.80 -7.83 3.25
C ILE A 16 -6.94 -6.32 3.48
N ALA A 17 -7.93 -5.67 2.83
CA ALA A 17 -8.17 -4.25 3.01
C ALA A 17 -8.53 -3.90 4.47
N ALA A 18 -9.27 -4.76 5.17
CA ALA A 18 -9.56 -4.58 6.58
C ALA A 18 -8.30 -4.72 7.46
N GLY A 19 -7.39 -5.63 7.13
CA GLY A 19 -6.09 -5.79 7.81
C GLY A 19 -5.18 -4.59 7.61
N GLU A 20 -5.08 -4.07 6.38
CA GLU A 20 -4.33 -2.84 6.08
C GLU A 20 -4.91 -1.63 6.83
N GLY A 21 -6.25 -1.49 6.85
CA GLY A 21 -6.93 -0.43 7.59
C GLY A 21 -6.68 -0.53 9.10
N LEU A 22 -6.65 -1.75 9.64
CA LEU A 22 -6.30 -1.98 11.05
C LEU A 22 -4.87 -1.53 11.34
N ALA A 23 -3.91 -1.93 10.51
CA ALA A 23 -2.51 -1.52 10.68
C ALA A 23 -2.35 0.01 10.64
N LEU A 24 -3.02 0.68 9.70
CA LEU A 24 -3.01 2.14 9.62
C LEU A 24 -3.59 2.81 10.88
N ILE A 25 -4.69 2.27 11.42
CA ILE A 25 -5.29 2.76 12.67
C ILE A 25 -4.31 2.64 13.84
N PHE A 26 -3.61 1.51 13.94
CA PHE A 26 -2.59 1.29 14.97
C PHE A 26 -1.39 2.20 14.79
N GLU A 27 -0.90 2.38 13.56
CA GLU A 27 0.22 3.27 13.23
C GLU A 27 -0.05 4.72 13.61
N ILE A 28 -1.27 5.22 13.40
CA ILE A 28 -1.68 6.58 13.78
C ILE A 28 -1.81 6.72 15.32
N GLY A 29 -1.62 5.65 16.09
CA GLY A 29 -1.74 5.66 17.55
C GLY A 29 -3.19 5.80 18.04
N ASN A 30 -4.16 5.52 17.18
CA ASN A 30 -5.57 5.87 17.41
C ASN A 30 -6.32 4.86 18.29
N LEU A 31 -5.66 3.81 18.78
CA LEU A 31 -6.32 2.72 19.51
C LEU A 31 -7.03 3.18 20.80
N VAL A 32 -6.46 4.17 21.49
CA VAL A 32 -7.02 4.73 22.72
C VAL A 32 -8.34 5.48 22.45
N LYS A 33 -8.47 6.12 21.29
CA LYS A 33 -9.67 6.89 20.89
C LYS A 33 -10.88 6.01 20.52
N PHE A 34 -10.68 4.73 20.17
CA PHE A 34 -11.80 3.79 19.95
C PHE A 34 -12.58 3.45 21.22
N SER A 35 -12.06 3.80 22.41
CA SER A 35 -12.76 3.59 23.68
C SER A 35 -13.75 4.71 24.07
N VAL A 36 -13.67 5.88 23.43
CA VAL A 36 -14.34 7.11 23.92
C VAL A 36 -15.72 7.38 23.28
N SER A 37 -16.22 6.53 22.39
CA SER A 37 -17.53 6.77 21.75
C SER A 37 -18.59 5.72 22.08
N ALA A 38 -19.03 5.66 23.34
CA ALA A 38 -20.33 5.10 23.71
C ALA A 38 -20.87 5.68 25.04
N THR A 39 -20.60 6.94 25.34
CA THR A 39 -21.31 7.62 26.42
C THR A 39 -21.81 8.95 25.87
N GLY A 40 -23.13 9.05 25.71
CA GLY A 40 -23.78 10.35 25.54
C GLY A 40 -23.45 11.27 26.73
N PRO A 41 -23.85 12.55 26.66
CA PRO A 41 -23.60 13.50 27.73
C PRO A 41 -24.44 13.11 28.95
N SER A 42 -23.91 12.24 29.80
CA SER A 42 -24.47 11.95 31.12
C SER A 42 -23.54 12.53 32.15
N ASP A 43 -23.97 13.67 32.71
CA ASP A 43 -23.54 14.18 34.01
C ASP A 43 -23.62 13.08 35.05
N SER A 44 -22.48 12.58 35.51
CA SER A 44 -22.34 12.08 36.89
C SER A 44 -20.87 11.81 37.20
N SER A 45 -20.42 12.48 38.25
CA SER A 45 -19.15 12.40 38.96
C SER A 45 -18.77 10.98 39.41
N ASN A 46 -17.60 10.49 38.96
CA ASN A 46 -16.67 9.61 39.72
C ASN A 46 -15.42 9.30 38.86
N PRO A 47 -14.21 9.77 39.22
CA PRO A 47 -13.03 9.68 38.35
C PRO A 47 -12.26 8.33 38.42
N ASP A 48 -12.42 7.53 39.48
CA ASP A 48 -11.46 6.45 39.76
C ASP A 48 -11.87 5.03 39.30
N GLY A 49 -13.15 4.81 38.96
CA GLY A 49 -13.66 3.49 38.57
C GLY A 49 -13.90 3.29 37.06
N LYS A 50 -14.04 4.40 36.30
CA LYS A 50 -14.40 4.37 34.88
C LYS A 50 -13.23 3.96 33.98
N ASN A 51 -12.04 4.51 34.26
CA ASN A 51 -10.81 4.26 33.49
C ASN A 51 -10.34 2.79 33.57
N SER A 52 -10.59 2.10 34.69
CA SER A 52 -10.17 0.69 34.88
C SER A 52 -11.00 -0.29 34.03
N ARG A 53 -12.33 -0.08 33.98
CA ARG A 53 -13.23 -0.91 33.16
C ARG A 53 -13.00 -0.66 31.67
N GLU A 54 -12.79 0.59 31.28
CA GLU A 54 -12.47 0.97 29.90
C GLU A 54 -11.14 0.35 29.46
N PHE A 55 -10.10 0.42 30.30
CA PHE A 55 -8.82 -0.24 30.02
C PHE A 55 -8.96 -1.75 29.83
N THR A 56 -9.72 -2.42 30.70
CA THR A 56 -9.94 -3.88 30.61
C THR A 56 -10.71 -4.24 29.33
N HIS A 57 -11.68 -3.41 28.94
CA HIS A 57 -12.43 -3.58 27.70
C HIS A 57 -11.53 -3.46 26.46
N VAL A 58 -10.68 -2.42 26.41
CA VAL A 58 -9.74 -2.20 25.30
C VAL A 58 -8.73 -3.34 25.18
N GLN A 59 -8.20 -3.84 26.30
CA GLN A 59 -7.30 -4.99 26.28
C GLN A 59 -7.99 -6.26 25.80
N GLY A 60 -9.25 -6.48 26.20
CA GLY A 60 -10.08 -7.58 25.71
C GLY A 60 -10.34 -7.51 24.20
N LEU A 61 -10.60 -6.30 23.67
CA LEU A 61 -10.74 -6.07 22.24
C LEU A 61 -9.43 -6.32 21.48
N ARG A 62 -8.30 -5.81 22.00
CA ARG A 62 -6.97 -6.03 21.42
C ARG A 62 -6.66 -7.53 21.31
N ALA A 63 -6.93 -8.30 22.37
CA ALA A 63 -6.71 -9.75 22.36
C ALA A 63 -7.57 -10.46 21.29
N LYS A 64 -8.84 -10.07 21.13
CA LYS A 64 -9.72 -10.62 20.09
C LYS A 64 -9.20 -10.32 18.69
N ILE A 65 -8.76 -9.08 18.44
CA ILE A 65 -8.18 -8.65 17.16
C ILE A 65 -6.93 -9.48 16.85
N LEU A 66 -5.99 -9.59 17.79
CA LEU A 66 -4.77 -10.38 17.61
C LEU A 66 -5.06 -11.85 17.28
N ASN A 67 -6.02 -12.45 17.96
CA ASN A 67 -6.42 -13.83 17.68
C ASN A 67 -7.01 -13.99 16.28
N GLN A 68 -7.80 -13.03 15.80
CA GLN A 68 -8.32 -13.06 14.43
C GLN A 68 -7.22 -12.89 13.38
N VAL A 69 -6.32 -11.90 13.58
CA VAL A 69 -5.18 -11.67 12.70
C VAL A 69 -4.29 -12.92 12.61
N ARG A 70 -3.98 -13.53 13.76
CA ARG A 70 -3.21 -14.79 13.82
C ARG A 70 -3.91 -15.95 13.12
N SER A 71 -5.22 -16.09 13.29
CA SER A 71 -5.98 -17.13 12.59
C SER A 71 -5.93 -16.95 11.06
N LEU A 72 -5.94 -15.71 10.57
CA LEU A 72 -5.94 -15.40 9.14
C LEU A 72 -4.55 -15.52 8.50
N SER A 73 -3.47 -15.32 9.27
CA SER A 73 -2.09 -15.48 8.80
C SER A 73 -1.72 -16.95 8.53
N VAL A 74 -2.39 -17.89 9.19
CA VAL A 74 -2.17 -19.35 9.02
C VAL A 74 -3.37 -20.10 8.43
N GLU A 75 -4.40 -19.39 7.95
CA GLU A 75 -5.67 -19.98 7.48
C GLU A 75 -5.43 -21.09 6.44
N ALA A 76 -5.90 -22.31 6.66
CA ALA A 76 -5.76 -23.42 5.72
C ALA A 76 -6.54 -23.19 4.41
N GLY A 77 -6.06 -23.75 3.30
CA GLY A 77 -6.77 -23.67 2.02
C GLY A 77 -7.98 -24.60 1.97
N GLY A 78 -9.15 -24.06 1.65
CA GLY A 78 -10.37 -24.84 1.38
C GLY A 78 -10.48 -25.31 -0.07
N LYS A 79 -11.32 -26.32 -0.33
CA LYS A 79 -11.70 -26.71 -1.69
C LYS A 79 -12.31 -25.51 -2.43
N GLY A 80 -11.70 -25.10 -3.54
CA GLY A 80 -12.16 -23.98 -4.36
C GLY A 80 -11.50 -22.63 -4.07
N SER A 81 -10.61 -22.53 -3.07
CA SER A 81 -9.86 -21.29 -2.84
C SER A 81 -8.77 -21.12 -3.89
N ALA A 82 -8.71 -19.95 -4.54
CA ALA A 82 -7.57 -19.59 -5.38
C ALA A 82 -6.30 -19.54 -4.51
N LYS A 83 -5.34 -20.42 -4.80
CA LYS A 83 -4.10 -20.58 -4.01
C LYS A 83 -3.31 -19.28 -3.89
N LYS A 84 -3.34 -18.44 -4.95
CA LYS A 84 -2.68 -17.13 -4.98
C LYS A 84 -3.29 -16.15 -3.98
N ASP A 85 -4.62 -16.09 -3.92
CA ASP A 85 -5.34 -15.13 -3.07
C ASP A 85 -5.21 -15.50 -1.59
N LEU A 86 -5.20 -16.80 -1.28
CA LEU A 86 -4.89 -17.29 0.07
C LEU A 86 -3.47 -16.91 0.49
N ASN A 87 -2.49 -17.05 -0.41
CA ASN A 87 -1.10 -16.70 -0.11
C ASN A 87 -0.94 -15.19 0.12
N SER A 88 -1.62 -14.36 -0.69
CA SER A 88 -1.64 -12.91 -0.50
C SER A 88 -2.21 -12.55 0.87
N GLN A 89 -3.35 -13.15 1.24
CA GLN A 89 -3.95 -12.93 2.56
C GLN A 89 -2.99 -13.30 3.68
N ARG A 90 -2.42 -14.52 3.66
CA ARG A 90 -1.53 -14.99 4.71
C ARG A 90 -0.31 -14.08 4.87
N ASN A 91 0.29 -13.64 3.77
CA ASN A 91 1.40 -12.70 3.79
C ASN A 91 1.00 -11.39 4.45
N THR A 92 -0.07 -10.74 3.98
CA THR A 92 -0.55 -9.48 4.59
C THR A 92 -0.84 -9.66 6.07
N PHE A 93 -1.54 -10.72 6.48
CA PHE A 93 -1.88 -10.93 7.89
C PHE A 93 -0.69 -11.32 8.76
N ARG A 94 0.39 -11.86 8.19
CA ARG A 94 1.65 -12.05 8.91
C ARG A 94 2.33 -10.71 9.17
N ASP A 95 2.40 -9.85 8.16
CA ASP A 95 3.00 -8.51 8.28
C ASP A 95 2.18 -7.66 9.27
N VAL A 96 0.85 -7.74 9.23
CA VAL A 96 -0.02 -7.08 10.23
C VAL A 96 0.21 -7.66 11.62
N LEU A 97 0.33 -8.99 11.76
CA LEU A 97 0.56 -9.61 13.07
C LEU A 97 1.86 -9.11 13.72
N GLU A 98 2.95 -9.15 12.96
CA GLU A 98 4.28 -8.68 13.39
C GLU A 98 4.24 -7.19 13.79
N PHE A 99 3.53 -6.36 13.01
CA PHE A 99 3.34 -4.96 13.37
C PHE A 99 2.56 -4.77 14.68
N LEU A 100 1.49 -5.55 14.91
CA LEU A 100 0.65 -5.41 16.11
C LEU A 100 1.28 -5.97 17.39
N GLU A 101 2.14 -6.98 17.26
CA GLU A 101 2.84 -7.62 18.38
C GLU A 101 4.18 -6.94 18.69
N ASP A 102 4.98 -6.69 17.66
CA ASP A 102 6.39 -6.29 17.81
C ASP A 102 6.65 -4.84 17.33
N GLY A 103 5.70 -4.21 16.63
CA GLY A 103 5.80 -2.83 16.17
C GLY A 103 6.60 -2.66 14.87
N PHE A 104 6.97 -3.75 14.20
CA PHE A 104 7.72 -3.68 12.94
C PHE A 104 6.79 -3.53 11.73
N SER A 105 6.92 -2.41 11.03
CA SER A 105 6.24 -2.20 9.75
C SER A 105 6.99 -2.90 8.61
N PRO A 106 6.29 -3.43 7.60
CA PRO A 106 6.92 -4.07 6.46
C PRO A 106 7.75 -3.07 5.65
N GLU A 107 9.05 -3.35 5.49
CA GLU A 107 9.91 -2.58 4.61
C GLU A 107 9.83 -3.12 3.17
N THR A 108 9.54 -2.24 2.21
CA THR A 108 9.54 -2.59 0.79
C THR A 108 10.44 -1.65 0.01
N SER A 109 10.99 -2.14 -1.10
CA SER A 109 11.86 -1.33 -1.97
C SER A 109 11.57 -1.66 -3.43
N MET A 110 11.44 -0.63 -4.26
CA MET A 110 11.28 -0.77 -5.71
C MET A 110 12.05 0.30 -6.47
N LYS A 111 12.50 -0.05 -7.68
CA LYS A 111 13.24 0.89 -8.53
C LYS A 111 12.31 1.69 -9.42
N ILE A 112 12.46 3.02 -9.40
CA ILE A 112 11.77 3.97 -10.26
C ILE A 112 12.85 4.84 -10.92
N GLY A 113 13.00 4.73 -12.24
CA GLY A 113 13.97 5.56 -12.96
C GLY A 113 15.43 5.38 -12.56
N GLY A 114 15.80 4.21 -12.03
CA GLY A 114 17.15 3.92 -11.54
C GLY A 114 17.37 4.23 -10.05
N GLU A 115 16.46 4.96 -9.41
CA GLU A 115 16.48 5.23 -7.97
C GLU A 115 15.59 4.24 -7.21
N SER A 116 15.95 3.95 -5.95
CA SER A 116 15.14 3.09 -5.08
C SER A 116 14.17 3.94 -4.28
N LEU A 117 12.88 3.66 -4.43
CA LEU A 117 11.84 4.11 -3.51
C LEU A 117 11.61 3.01 -2.48
N SER A 118 11.79 3.32 -1.20
CA SER A 118 11.46 2.43 -0.09
C SER A 118 10.31 2.95 0.74
N THR A 119 9.58 2.03 1.37
CA THR A 119 8.53 2.35 2.36
C THR A 119 8.93 1.75 3.68
N THR A 120 8.77 2.51 4.76
CA THR A 120 9.11 2.10 6.14
C THR A 120 7.90 2.07 7.06
N SER A 121 6.74 2.52 6.58
CA SER A 121 5.49 2.59 7.33
C SER A 121 4.31 1.99 6.54
N TRP A 122 3.23 1.62 7.25
CA TRP A 122 1.99 1.16 6.65
C TRP A 122 1.32 2.24 5.82
N SER A 123 1.32 3.49 6.28
CA SER A 123 0.78 4.62 5.53
C SER A 123 1.48 4.81 4.19
N GLU A 124 2.81 4.80 4.14
CA GLU A 124 3.59 4.85 2.89
C GLU A 124 3.30 3.64 1.99
N LEU A 125 3.29 2.43 2.55
CA LEU A 125 3.03 1.19 1.80
C LEU A 125 1.64 1.19 1.17
N ILE A 126 0.61 1.54 1.93
CA ILE A 126 -0.78 1.59 1.46
C ILE A 126 -0.94 2.67 0.38
N GLN A 127 -0.34 3.85 0.57
CA GLN A 127 -0.36 4.92 -0.44
C GLN A 127 0.34 4.49 -1.74
N LEU A 128 1.52 3.87 -1.63
CA LEU A 128 2.27 3.34 -2.75
C LEU A 128 1.45 2.29 -3.52
N ASN A 129 0.89 1.32 -2.80
CA ASN A 129 0.06 0.29 -3.40
C ASN A 129 -1.18 0.89 -4.07
N PHE A 130 -1.87 1.84 -3.45
CA PHE A 130 -3.03 2.52 -4.03
C PHE A 130 -2.64 3.22 -5.34
N LEU A 131 -1.60 4.05 -5.33
CA LEU A 131 -1.16 4.79 -6.52
C LEU A 131 -0.68 3.87 -7.63
N LYS A 132 0.03 2.79 -7.29
CA LYS A 132 0.46 1.78 -8.26
C LYS A 132 -0.72 1.12 -8.96
N HIS A 133 -1.76 0.75 -8.22
CA HIS A 133 -2.97 0.18 -8.82
C HIS A 133 -3.79 1.21 -9.59
N PHE A 134 -3.92 2.43 -9.07
CA PHE A 134 -4.70 3.51 -9.68
C PHE A 134 -4.10 3.99 -10.99
N LEU A 135 -2.78 4.19 -11.04
CA LEU A 135 -2.06 4.65 -12.24
C LEU A 135 -1.72 3.49 -13.21
N GLY A 136 -1.78 2.25 -12.73
CA GLY A 136 -1.53 1.05 -13.52
C GLY A 136 -0.18 1.11 -14.25
N GLY A 137 -0.18 0.82 -15.56
CA GLY A 137 1.03 0.86 -16.39
C GLY A 137 1.70 2.23 -16.49
N GLY A 138 0.99 3.31 -16.15
CA GLY A 138 1.51 4.68 -16.13
C GLY A 138 2.26 5.06 -14.85
N PHE A 139 2.24 4.21 -13.81
CA PHE A 139 2.79 4.51 -12.49
C PHE A 139 4.24 5.00 -12.54
N VAL A 140 5.13 4.25 -13.19
CA VAL A 140 6.57 4.59 -13.26
C VAL A 140 6.80 5.93 -13.94
N LYS A 141 6.14 6.17 -15.08
CA LYS A 141 6.27 7.43 -15.82
C LYS A 141 5.80 8.61 -14.97
N GLN A 142 4.64 8.49 -14.33
CA GLN A 142 4.12 9.58 -13.50
C GLN A 142 4.99 9.86 -12.28
N MET A 143 5.53 8.81 -11.64
CA MET A 143 6.49 8.93 -10.53
C MET A 143 7.84 9.54 -10.95
N GLN A 144 8.14 9.65 -12.24
CA GLN A 144 9.32 10.35 -12.75
C GLN A 144 9.01 11.80 -13.15
N ASP A 145 7.80 12.04 -13.65
CA ASP A 145 7.41 13.31 -14.26
C ASP A 145 6.76 14.28 -13.26
N LYS A 146 6.04 13.80 -12.25
CA LYS A 146 5.14 14.61 -11.42
C LYS A 146 5.71 14.94 -10.04
N GLU A 147 5.99 16.22 -9.81
CA GLU A 147 6.47 16.74 -8.52
C GLU A 147 5.55 16.40 -7.33
N VAL A 148 4.22 16.41 -7.52
CA VAL A 148 3.29 16.03 -6.44
C VAL A 148 3.53 14.60 -5.92
N LEU A 149 3.94 13.67 -6.78
CA LEU A 149 4.25 12.30 -6.37
C LEU A 149 5.62 12.23 -5.67
N HIS A 150 6.55 13.09 -6.07
CA HIS A 150 7.84 13.23 -5.41
C HIS A 150 7.65 13.73 -3.98
N ASP A 151 6.81 14.74 -3.79
CA ASP A 151 6.51 15.34 -2.49
C ASP A 151 5.82 14.35 -1.54
N ILE A 152 4.86 13.56 -2.05
CA ILE A 152 4.15 12.55 -1.24
C ILE A 152 5.11 11.52 -0.65
N PHE A 153 6.14 11.11 -1.40
CA PHE A 153 7.08 10.07 -0.99
C PHE A 153 8.46 10.58 -0.56
N GLY A 154 8.68 11.91 -0.54
CA GLY A 154 10.01 12.48 -0.36
C GLY A 154 11.04 11.98 -1.39
N PHE A 155 10.58 11.58 -2.58
CA PHE A 155 11.36 10.84 -3.57
C PHE A 155 11.74 11.75 -4.74
N THR A 156 13.03 11.86 -5.05
CA THR A 156 13.48 12.60 -6.24
C THR A 156 14.07 11.64 -7.28
N PRO A 157 13.41 11.42 -8.43
CA PRO A 157 13.96 10.59 -9.48
C PRO A 157 15.19 11.26 -10.10
N LYS A 158 16.21 10.45 -10.45
CA LYS A 158 17.28 10.93 -11.33
C LYS A 158 16.67 11.27 -12.69
N ARG A 159 16.58 12.57 -13.02
CA ARG A 159 16.23 13.00 -14.38
C ARG A 159 17.32 12.54 -15.32
N ASN A 160 17.03 11.56 -16.16
CA ASN A 160 17.82 11.37 -17.37
C ASN A 160 17.55 12.57 -18.27
N LEU A 161 18.57 13.41 -18.48
CA LEU A 161 18.62 14.57 -19.38
C LEU A 161 18.42 14.20 -20.87
N LEU A 162 17.45 13.35 -21.22
CA LEU A 162 17.29 12.82 -22.59
C LEU A 162 15.85 12.86 -23.13
N SER A 163 14.92 13.60 -22.52
CA SER A 163 13.60 13.88 -23.12
C SER A 163 13.55 15.27 -23.73
N GLY A 164 14.46 15.53 -24.67
CA GLY A 164 14.62 16.81 -25.35
C GLY A 164 15.26 16.70 -26.73
N THR A 165 14.96 15.65 -27.50
CA THR A 165 15.20 15.68 -28.94
C THR A 165 14.07 14.93 -29.62
N GLN A 166 13.11 15.69 -30.14
CA GLN A 166 12.22 15.19 -31.18
C GLN A 166 13.11 14.72 -32.33
N LYS A 167 13.33 13.41 -32.44
CA LYS A 167 13.94 12.84 -33.64
C LYS A 167 12.84 12.78 -34.70
N LEU A 168 12.73 13.86 -35.44
CA LEU A 168 11.90 13.97 -36.63
C LEU A 168 12.28 12.84 -37.60
N SER A 169 11.24 12.31 -38.23
CA SER A 169 11.25 11.43 -39.39
C SER A 169 12.25 11.89 -40.44
N GLY A 170 12.97 10.94 -41.03
CA GLY A 170 13.91 11.17 -42.13
C GLY A 170 14.32 9.85 -42.76
N THR A 171 13.40 9.22 -43.48
CA THR A 171 13.74 8.29 -44.55
C THR A 171 14.59 9.03 -45.57
N GLU A 172 15.87 8.70 -45.69
CA GLU A 172 16.59 8.92 -46.94
C GLU A 172 17.76 7.95 -47.08
N LYS A 173 17.63 7.08 -48.07
CA LYS A 173 18.68 6.24 -48.62
C LYS A 173 19.71 7.16 -49.27
N ILE A 174 20.98 7.04 -48.92
CA ILE A 174 22.07 7.44 -49.81
C ILE A 174 22.92 6.22 -50.08
N VAL A 175 22.75 5.77 -51.32
CA VAL A 175 23.53 4.78 -52.05
C VAL A 175 24.97 5.28 -52.11
N TYR A 176 25.92 4.50 -51.59
CA TYR A 176 27.32 4.69 -51.98
C TYR A 176 27.55 3.84 -53.21
N ASP A 177 27.49 4.49 -54.37
CA ASP A 177 28.04 4.00 -55.61
C ASP A 177 28.92 5.09 -56.23
N CYS A 178 29.96 4.62 -56.91
CA CYS A 178 30.93 5.30 -57.75
C CYS A 178 32.14 5.97 -57.06
N ASP A 179 33.24 5.23 -57.07
CA ASP A 179 34.43 5.55 -57.88
C ASP A 179 34.66 7.03 -58.24
N MET A 180 35.83 7.54 -57.88
CA MET A 180 36.74 8.21 -58.82
C MET A 180 38.14 8.26 -58.20
N GLY A 181 39.13 7.80 -58.98
CA GLY A 181 40.52 7.68 -58.58
C GLY A 181 41.38 8.95 -58.79
N SER A 182 42.68 8.65 -58.77
CA SER A 182 43.83 9.49 -59.14
C SER A 182 44.29 10.52 -58.12
N SER A 183 45.45 10.23 -57.50
CA SER A 183 46.70 10.84 -57.95
C SER A 183 47.91 9.96 -57.64
#